data_AF-A0A821JC16-F1
#
_entry.id   AF-A0A821JC16-F1
#
_cell.length_a   1.000
_cell.length_b   1.000
_cell.length_c   1.000
_cell.angle_alpha   90.00
_cell.angle_beta   90.00
_cell.angle_gamma   90.00
#
_symmetry.space_group_name_H-M   'P 1'
#
loop_
_entity.id
_entity.type
_entity.pdbx_description
1 polymer ?
#
loop_
_entity_poly.entity_id
_entity_poly.type
_entity_poly.pdbx_seq_one_letter_code
_entity_poly.pdbx_strand_id
1 'polypeptide(L)'
;DKYFHIKEKDTPDFVANIWLDNDYCGQHQYKGRTTNTHTVNIPMKVILSPSSSDTSNNNNKKNLIMHKDGNGRLYYRIALNYAPSNLQLNAVNYGFKVERTYIAINDSSHAQKQSDGTWKFKLGEKIKVILIMTTTQRRYHIALVDYLPAGCEP
;
A
#
# COMPACT_ATOMS: atom_id res chain seq x y z
N ASP A 1 -9.34 -22.82 -22.72
CA ASP A 1 -9.02 -24.21 -22.29
C ASP A 1 -7.56 -24.59 -22.18
N LYS A 2 -6.66 -24.26 -23.12
CA LYS A 2 -5.25 -24.69 -23.05
C LYS A 2 -4.53 -24.31 -21.74
N TYR A 3 -4.88 -23.17 -21.14
CA TYR A 3 -4.35 -22.74 -19.84
C TYR A 3 -4.73 -23.69 -18.70
N PHE A 4 -6.03 -23.96 -18.51
CA PHE A 4 -6.53 -24.80 -17.41
C PHE A 4 -5.96 -26.21 -17.45
N HIS A 5 -5.84 -26.80 -18.64
CA HIS A 5 -5.26 -28.12 -18.83
C HIS A 5 -3.76 -28.19 -18.50
N ILE A 6 -3.05 -27.06 -18.49
CA ILE A 6 -1.61 -27.00 -18.21
C ILE A 6 -1.33 -26.54 -16.77
N LYS A 7 -2.07 -25.55 -16.27
CA LYS A 7 -1.80 -24.88 -14.98
C LYS A 7 -2.72 -25.32 -13.84
N GLU A 8 -3.89 -25.89 -14.16
CA GLU A 8 -4.94 -26.28 -13.20
C GLU A 8 -5.49 -27.68 -13.50
N LYS A 9 -4.63 -28.54 -14.04
CA LYS A 9 -4.97 -29.94 -14.37
C LYS A 9 -5.40 -30.69 -13.11
N ASP A 10 -4.64 -30.52 -12.04
CA ASP A 10 -4.89 -31.15 -10.76
C ASP A 10 -6.12 -30.57 -10.09
N THR A 11 -7.04 -31.46 -9.70
CA THR A 11 -8.17 -31.07 -8.86
C THR A 11 -7.64 -30.64 -7.49
N PRO A 12 -8.02 -29.45 -6.98
CA PRO A 12 -7.60 -29.01 -5.66
C PRO A 12 -7.97 -30.01 -4.56
N ASP A 13 -6.97 -30.43 -3.80
CA ASP A 13 -7.13 -31.20 -2.56
C ASP A 13 -5.95 -30.88 -1.66
N PHE A 14 -6.06 -29.75 -0.95
CA PHE A 14 -4.97 -29.20 -0.16
C PHE A 14 -5.44 -28.32 0.99
N VAL A 15 -4.56 -28.12 1.97
CA VAL A 15 -4.74 -27.17 3.07
C VAL A 15 -3.73 -26.04 2.92
N ALA A 16 -4.19 -24.80 3.01
CA ALA A 16 -3.35 -23.62 3.11
C ALA A 16 -3.34 -23.14 4.57
N ASN A 17 -2.19 -23.21 5.21
CA ASN A 17 -1.97 -22.76 6.58
C ASN A 17 -1.20 -21.43 6.58
N ILE A 18 -1.53 -20.55 7.51
CA ILE A 18 -0.97 -19.20 7.60
C ILE A 18 -0.46 -18.95 9.01
N TRP A 19 0.77 -18.44 9.12
CA TRP A 19 1.38 -18.02 10.39
C TRP A 19 2.01 -16.64 10.25
N LEU A 20 2.09 -15.95 11.37
CA LEU A 20 2.88 -14.74 11.55
C LEU A 20 4.00 -15.07 12.55
N ASP A 21 5.22 -15.18 12.06
CA ASP A 21 6.32 -15.84 12.78
C ASP A 21 5.87 -17.25 13.23
N ASN A 22 5.76 -17.47 14.55
CA ASN A 22 5.30 -18.73 15.13
C ASN A 22 3.79 -18.73 15.45
N ASP A 23 3.12 -17.58 15.33
CA ASP A 23 1.71 -17.42 15.70
C ASP A 23 0.81 -17.94 14.58
N TYR A 24 0.02 -18.97 14.88
CA TYR A 24 -0.94 -19.52 13.93
C TYR A 24 -2.10 -18.53 13.68
N CYS A 25 -2.25 -18.12 12.42
CA CYS A 25 -3.26 -17.15 12.00
C CYS A 25 -4.51 -17.81 11.41
N GLY A 26 -4.42 -19.07 11.02
CA GLY A 26 -5.55 -19.85 10.52
C GLY A 26 -5.20 -20.77 9.35
N GLN A 27 -6.19 -21.52 8.89
CA GLN A 27 -6.09 -22.36 7.71
C GLN A 27 -7.37 -22.34 6.89
N HIS A 28 -7.23 -22.70 5.61
CA HIS A 28 -8.35 -23.00 4.73
C HIS A 28 -8.10 -24.30 3.98
N GLN A 29 -9.11 -25.15 3.96
CA GLN A 29 -9.09 -26.40 3.20
C GLN A 29 -9.77 -26.18 1.85
N TYR A 30 -9.16 -26.72 0.80
CA TYR A 30 -9.65 -26.65 -0.56
C TYR A 30 -9.83 -28.07 -1.09
N LYS A 31 -11.07 -28.39 -1.46
CA LYS A 31 -11.42 -29.70 -2.01
C LYS A 31 -12.34 -29.53 -3.21
N GLY A 32 -11.93 -30.03 -4.36
CA GLY A 32 -12.64 -29.84 -5.62
C GLY A 32 -12.40 -28.45 -6.22
N ARG A 33 -13.02 -28.19 -7.38
CA ARG A 33 -12.93 -26.91 -8.09
C ARG A 33 -14.01 -25.97 -7.57
N THR A 34 -13.60 -24.79 -7.12
CA THR A 34 -14.50 -23.74 -6.62
C THR A 34 -13.93 -22.36 -6.95
N THR A 35 -14.80 -21.37 -7.09
CA THR A 35 -14.44 -19.95 -7.20
C THR A 35 -14.50 -19.22 -5.87
N ASN A 36 -14.80 -19.94 -4.78
CA ASN A 36 -14.87 -19.37 -3.44
C ASN A 36 -13.52 -18.80 -3.03
N THR A 37 -13.57 -17.63 -2.41
CA THR A 37 -12.41 -16.96 -1.84
C THR A 37 -12.48 -17.01 -0.32
N HIS A 38 -11.32 -17.15 0.30
CA HIS A 38 -11.17 -17.08 1.73
C HIS A 38 -10.23 -15.93 2.09
N THR A 39 -10.44 -15.32 3.24
CA THR A 39 -9.66 -14.17 3.71
C THR A 39 -9.32 -14.36 5.17
N VAL A 40 -8.04 -14.16 5.49
CA VAL A 40 -7.53 -14.05 6.86
C VAL A 40 -7.09 -12.62 7.07
N ASN A 41 -7.63 -11.98 8.10
CA ASN A 41 -7.30 -10.60 8.47
C ASN A 41 -6.43 -10.61 9.73
N ILE A 42 -5.22 -10.06 9.63
CA ILE A 42 -4.30 -9.91 10.76
C ILE A 42 -4.31 -8.41 11.17
N PRO A 43 -4.76 -8.06 12.39
CA PRO A 43 -4.78 -6.67 12.82
C PRO A 43 -3.37 -6.06 12.89
N MET A 44 -3.23 -4.80 12.48
CA MET A 44 -1.93 -4.09 12.53
C MET A 44 -1.34 -4.05 13.95
N LYS A 45 -2.18 -4.02 14.99
CA LYS A 45 -1.74 -4.11 16.39
C LYS A 45 -0.93 -5.38 16.66
N VAL A 46 -1.32 -6.51 16.08
CA VAL A 46 -0.61 -7.80 16.22
C VAL A 46 0.73 -7.74 15.47
N ILE A 47 0.73 -7.14 14.27
CA ILE A 47 1.93 -6.96 13.45
C ILE A 47 2.97 -6.06 14.17
N LEU A 48 2.52 -5.04 14.90
CA LEU A 48 3.37 -4.14 15.67
C LEU A 48 3.79 -4.70 17.04
N SER A 49 3.13 -5.76 17.51
CA SER A 49 3.46 -6.35 18.81
C SER A 49 4.83 -7.04 18.74
N PRO A 50 5.66 -6.94 19.79
CA PRO A 50 6.95 -7.63 19.83
C PRO A 50 6.75 -9.13 19.58
N SER A 51 7.60 -9.72 18.72
CA SER A 51 7.53 -11.16 18.47
C SER A 51 7.96 -11.91 19.72
N SER A 52 7.29 -13.01 20.03
CA SER A 52 7.64 -13.89 21.16
C SER A 52 8.97 -14.63 20.93
N SER A 53 9.49 -14.61 19.70
CA SER A 53 10.67 -15.39 19.28
C SER A 53 11.88 -14.56 18.83
N ASP A 54 11.83 -13.22 18.91
CA ASP A 54 12.93 -12.37 18.44
C ASP A 54 13.63 -11.67 19.61
N THR A 55 14.63 -12.35 20.17
CA THR A 55 15.53 -11.83 21.20
C THR A 55 16.77 -11.16 20.60
N SER A 56 16.86 -11.01 19.27
CA SER A 56 18.06 -10.49 18.60
C SER A 56 17.76 -9.50 17.47
N ASN A 57 18.01 -8.23 17.78
CA ASN A 57 18.37 -7.15 16.85
C ASN A 57 17.26 -6.46 16.03
N ASN A 58 16.82 -5.33 16.59
CA ASN A 58 16.76 -4.01 15.93
C ASN A 58 16.00 -3.83 14.62
N ASN A 59 15.22 -4.79 14.17
CA ASN A 59 14.35 -4.64 13.01
C ASN A 59 13.05 -5.38 13.30
N ASN A 60 12.00 -4.66 13.72
CA ASN A 60 10.62 -5.14 13.96
C ASN A 60 9.97 -5.77 12.69
N LYS A 61 10.64 -6.72 12.05
CA LYS A 61 10.19 -7.46 10.88
C LYS A 61 9.53 -8.73 11.37
N LYS A 62 8.35 -9.02 10.85
CA LYS A 62 7.65 -10.28 11.06
C LYS A 62 7.59 -11.06 9.76
N ASN A 63 7.68 -12.38 9.85
CA ASN A 63 7.56 -13.27 8.72
C ASN A 63 6.11 -13.70 8.55
N LEU A 64 5.52 -13.44 7.39
CA LEU A 64 4.23 -14.04 7.00
C LEU A 64 4.52 -15.34 6.27
N ILE A 65 4.15 -16.47 6.87
CA ILE A 65 4.38 -17.80 6.32
C ILE A 65 3.07 -18.35 5.79
N MET A 66 3.07 -18.78 4.53
CA MET A 66 1.96 -19.51 3.91
C MET A 66 2.45 -20.88 3.48
N HIS A 67 1.95 -21.93 4.12
CA HIS A 67 2.28 -23.32 3.80
C HIS A 67 1.11 -23.99 3.11
N LYS A 68 1.33 -24.47 1.89
CA LYS A 68 0.37 -25.28 1.15
C LYS A 68 0.77 -26.74 1.26
N ASP A 69 -0.15 -27.57 1.73
CA ASP A 69 0.03 -29.02 1.83
C ASP A 69 -1.05 -29.76 1.05
N GLY A 70 -0.67 -30.57 0.06
CA GLY A 70 -1.58 -31.32 -0.82
C GLY A 70 -1.51 -30.95 -2.31
N ASN A 71 -2.41 -31.48 -3.12
CA ASN A 71 -2.39 -31.37 -4.59
C ASN A 71 -3.13 -30.12 -5.11
N GLY A 72 -2.86 -29.69 -6.34
CA GLY A 72 -3.50 -28.52 -6.96
C GLY A 72 -2.75 -27.20 -6.72
N ARG A 73 -3.27 -26.10 -7.26
CA ARG A 73 -2.63 -24.78 -7.26
C ARG A 73 -3.34 -23.82 -6.29
N LEU A 74 -2.56 -23.08 -5.50
CA LEU A 74 -3.06 -22.02 -4.63
C LEU A 74 -2.85 -20.66 -5.29
N TYR A 75 -3.94 -19.92 -5.49
CA TYR A 75 -3.90 -18.51 -5.84
C TYR A 75 -4.14 -17.69 -4.57
N TYR A 76 -3.31 -16.68 -4.33
CA TYR A 76 -3.39 -15.86 -3.13
C TYR A 76 -3.05 -14.41 -3.43
N ARG A 77 -3.52 -13.51 -2.57
CA ARG A 77 -3.16 -12.09 -2.56
C ARG A 77 -2.78 -11.69 -1.14
N ILE A 78 -1.64 -11.02 -1.00
CA ILE A 78 -1.24 -10.37 0.25
C ILE A 78 -1.42 -8.87 0.07
N ALA A 79 -2.07 -8.23 1.05
CA ALA A 79 -2.28 -6.80 1.07
C ALA A 79 -2.05 -6.28 2.49
N LEU A 80 -1.40 -5.11 2.59
CA LEU A 80 -1.17 -4.40 3.84
C LEU A 80 -1.76 -3.00 3.72
N ASN A 81 -2.66 -2.65 4.64
CA ASN A 81 -3.16 -1.29 4.78
C ASN A 81 -2.51 -0.65 6.02
N TYR A 82 -1.79 0.45 5.82
CA TYR A 82 -1.01 1.09 6.88
C TYR A 82 -0.91 2.60 6.68
N ALA A 83 -0.69 3.31 7.78
CA ALA A 83 -0.23 4.69 7.77
C ALA A 83 1.27 4.69 8.16
N PRO A 84 2.15 5.37 7.42
CA PRO A 84 3.53 5.58 7.83
C PRO A 84 3.60 6.31 9.18
N SER A 85 4.56 5.96 10.02
CA SER A 85 4.82 6.69 11.28
C SER A 85 5.36 8.10 11.03
N ASN A 86 6.03 8.31 9.89
CA ASN A 86 6.46 9.61 9.40
C ASN A 86 5.78 9.92 8.06
N LEU A 87 5.07 11.04 8.00
CA LEU A 87 4.39 11.50 6.79
C LEU A 87 5.32 12.22 5.79
N GLN A 88 6.55 12.53 6.19
CA GLN A 88 7.60 12.98 5.29
C GLN A 88 8.17 11.77 4.53
N LEU A 89 7.51 11.43 3.44
CA LEU A 89 7.95 10.36 2.54
C LEU A 89 8.86 10.93 1.46
N ASN A 90 9.85 10.13 1.06
CA ASN A 90 10.64 10.43 -0.12
C ASN A 90 9.75 10.46 -1.36
N ALA A 91 10.08 11.33 -2.32
CA ALA A 91 9.41 11.34 -3.61
C ALA A 91 9.59 9.98 -4.31
N VAL A 92 8.51 9.47 -4.89
CA VAL A 92 8.48 8.17 -5.58
C VAL A 92 7.74 8.30 -6.91
N ASN A 93 8.08 7.42 -7.86
CA ASN A 93 7.38 7.30 -9.13
C ASN A 93 7.05 5.81 -9.36
N TYR A 94 5.76 5.49 -9.32
CA TYR A 94 5.24 4.15 -9.58
C TYR A 94 4.36 4.12 -10.84
N GLY A 95 4.77 4.83 -11.88
CA GLY A 95 4.04 4.96 -13.16
C GLY A 95 3.32 6.30 -13.34
N PHE A 96 3.29 7.11 -12.28
CA PHE A 96 2.86 8.50 -12.28
C PHE A 96 3.89 9.34 -11.55
N LYS A 97 4.22 10.50 -12.13
CA LYS A 97 4.93 11.58 -11.45
C LYS A 97 3.90 12.68 -11.18
N VAL A 98 3.77 13.10 -9.93
CA VAL A 98 2.87 14.20 -9.53
C VAL A 98 3.72 15.29 -8.89
N GLU A 99 3.55 16.52 -9.38
CA GLU A 99 4.24 17.71 -8.89
C GLU A 99 3.21 18.77 -8.50
N ARG A 100 3.34 19.32 -7.30
CA ARG A 100 2.51 20.41 -6.79
C ARG A 100 3.38 21.61 -6.49
N THR A 101 2.96 22.79 -6.97
CA THR A 101 3.64 24.06 -6.71
C THR A 101 2.59 25.12 -6.39
N TYR A 102 2.95 26.07 -5.52
CA TYR A 102 2.10 27.18 -5.14
C TYR A 102 2.66 28.48 -5.68
N ILE A 103 1.78 29.35 -6.15
CA ILE A 103 2.13 30.70 -6.61
C ILE A 103 1.22 31.69 -5.90
N ALA A 104 1.80 32.68 -5.22
CA ALA A 104 1.00 33.76 -4.66
C ALA A 104 0.45 34.64 -5.79
N ILE A 105 -0.80 35.07 -5.65
CA ILE A 105 -1.49 35.86 -6.69
C ILE A 105 -1.04 37.32 -6.69
N ASN A 106 -0.91 37.94 -5.51
CA ASN A 106 -0.63 39.38 -5.43
C ASN A 106 0.87 39.69 -5.33
N ASP A 107 1.60 38.96 -4.49
CA ASP A 107 3.04 39.17 -4.26
C ASP A 107 3.73 37.81 -4.15
N SER A 108 4.72 37.55 -5.01
CA SER A 108 5.45 36.28 -5.07
C SER A 108 6.16 35.94 -3.76
N SER A 109 6.49 36.93 -2.92
CA SER A 109 7.09 36.73 -1.61
C SER A 109 6.10 36.16 -0.57
N HIS A 110 4.80 36.16 -0.84
CA HIS A 110 3.78 35.65 0.09
C HIS A 110 3.57 34.13 0.01
N ALA A 111 4.17 33.44 -0.97
CA ALA A 111 4.20 31.98 -1.05
C ALA A 111 5.62 31.51 -1.37
N GLN A 112 6.34 31.01 -0.36
CA GLN A 112 7.75 30.65 -0.50
C GLN A 112 8.00 29.21 -0.15
N LYS A 113 8.62 28.49 -1.08
CA LYS A 113 9.18 27.16 -0.83
C LYS A 113 10.45 27.29 -0.01
N GLN A 114 10.51 26.60 1.12
CA GLN A 114 11.66 26.54 2.01
C GLN A 114 12.69 25.53 1.50
N SER A 115 13.91 25.57 2.06
CA SER A 115 15.01 24.66 1.68
C SER A 115 14.71 23.19 1.98
N ASP A 116 13.90 22.91 3.00
CA ASP A 116 13.42 21.57 3.36
C ASP A 116 12.24 21.09 2.49
N GLY A 117 11.80 21.91 1.52
CA GLY A 117 10.70 21.60 0.62
C GLY A 117 9.30 21.97 1.14
N THR A 118 9.17 22.44 2.38
CA THR A 118 7.91 22.96 2.92
C THR A 118 7.54 24.31 2.30
N TRP A 119 6.31 24.76 2.52
CA TRP A 119 5.83 26.04 2.01
C TRP A 119 5.39 26.94 3.16
N LYS A 120 5.75 28.22 3.06
CA LYS A 120 5.28 29.27 3.96
C LYS A 120 4.37 30.22 3.18
N PHE A 121 3.17 30.43 3.73
CA PHE A 121 2.18 31.35 3.17
C PHE A 121 1.95 32.52 4.11
N LYS A 122 1.70 33.70 3.55
CA LYS A 122 1.18 34.84 4.32
C LYS A 122 -0.30 34.59 4.65
N LEU A 123 -0.68 34.86 5.89
CA LEU A 123 -2.08 34.73 6.34
C LEU A 123 -3.00 35.63 5.51
N GLY A 124 -4.13 35.09 5.07
CA GLY A 124 -5.15 35.81 4.29
C GLY A 124 -4.79 36.02 2.81
N GLU A 125 -3.65 35.51 2.34
CA GLU A 125 -3.25 35.63 0.95
C GLU A 125 -3.96 34.61 0.05
N LYS A 126 -4.22 35.00 -1.21
CA LYS A 126 -4.67 34.07 -2.24
C LYS A 126 -3.49 33.38 -2.90
N ILE A 127 -3.54 32.04 -2.93
CA ILE A 127 -2.54 31.21 -3.60
C ILE A 127 -3.19 30.43 -4.75
N LYS A 128 -2.46 30.31 -5.85
CA LYS A 128 -2.78 29.41 -6.96
C LYS A 128 -2.05 28.10 -6.76
N VAL A 129 -2.79 27.00 -6.76
CA VAL A 129 -2.22 25.65 -6.79
C VAL A 129 -2.03 25.23 -8.25
N ILE A 130 -0.81 24.82 -8.61
CA ILE A 130 -0.51 24.20 -9.89
C ILE A 130 -0.14 22.75 -9.62
N LEU A 131 -0.94 21.85 -10.18
CA LEU A 131 -0.77 20.41 -10.07
C LEU A 131 -0.48 19.82 -11.45
N ILE A 132 0.65 19.15 -11.60
CA ILE A 132 1.09 18.53 -12.84
C ILE A 132 1.21 17.03 -12.60
N MET A 133 0.50 16.23 -13.40
CA MET A 133 0.56 14.78 -13.37
C MET A 133 1.05 14.26 -14.72
N THR A 134 2.18 13.54 -14.69
CA THR A 134 2.84 12.98 -15.88
C THR A 134 2.85 11.47 -15.83
N THR A 135 2.60 10.81 -16.96
CA THR A 135 2.67 9.36 -17.12
C THR A 135 3.41 8.99 -18.41
N THR A 136 4.01 7.80 -18.43
CA THR A 136 4.79 7.31 -19.59
C THR A 136 3.94 6.58 -20.63
N GLN A 137 2.69 6.25 -20.30
CA GLN A 137 1.76 5.52 -21.18
C GLN A 137 0.35 6.02 -20.96
N ARG A 138 -0.56 5.77 -21.91
CA ARG A 138 -1.97 6.11 -21.73
C ARG A 138 -2.57 5.27 -20.60
N ARG A 139 -3.29 5.94 -19.70
CA ARG A 139 -3.94 5.34 -18.53
C ARG A 139 -5.40 5.78 -18.51
N TYR A 140 -6.28 4.88 -18.08
CA TYR A 140 -7.73 5.12 -17.96
C TYR A 140 -8.17 4.86 -16.51
N HIS A 141 -9.34 5.38 -16.12
CA HIS A 141 -9.92 5.22 -14.78
C HIS A 141 -9.00 5.72 -13.65
N ILE A 142 -8.43 6.91 -13.83
CA ILE A 142 -7.54 7.55 -12.86
C ILE A 142 -8.31 8.60 -12.07
N ALA A 143 -8.09 8.66 -10.77
CA ALA A 143 -8.48 9.78 -9.92
C ALA A 143 -7.23 10.42 -9.32
N LEU A 144 -7.15 11.75 -9.38
CA LEU A 144 -6.14 12.55 -8.69
C LEU A 144 -6.83 13.35 -7.59
N VAL A 145 -6.44 13.09 -6.35
CA VAL A 145 -6.98 13.78 -5.17
C VAL A 145 -5.85 14.60 -4.56
N ASP A 146 -6.03 15.92 -4.48
CA ASP A 146 -5.10 16.85 -3.84
C ASP A 146 -5.72 17.36 -2.54
N TYR A 147 -5.16 16.91 -1.41
CA TYR A 147 -5.59 17.38 -0.10
C TYR A 147 -5.00 18.77 0.17
N LEU A 148 -5.88 19.70 0.55
CA LEU A 148 -5.46 21.05 0.96
C LEU A 148 -4.58 20.95 2.22
N PRO A 149 -3.45 21.69 2.27
CA PRO A 149 -2.70 21.86 3.50
C PRO A 149 -3.57 22.47 4.60
N ALA A 150 -3.30 22.10 5.85
CA ALA A 150 -3.96 22.73 6.99
C ALA A 150 -3.82 24.26 6.95
N GLY A 151 -4.92 24.97 7.23
CA GLY A 151 -4.98 26.43 7.20
C GLY A 151 -5.23 27.04 5.80
N CYS A 152 -5.36 26.22 4.75
CA CYS A 152 -5.83 26.66 3.43
C CYS A 152 -7.30 26.29 3.25
N GLU A 153 -8.05 27.16 2.57
CA GLU A 153 -9.44 26.96 2.20
C GLU A 153 -9.62 27.12 0.66
N PRO A 154 -10.59 26.42 0.03
CA PRO A 154 -10.83 26.49 -1.42
C PRO A 154 -11.28 27.86 -1.92
#